data_AF-A0A7S2NQ66-F1
#
_entry.id   AF-A0A7S2NQ66-F1
#
_cell.length_a   1.000
_cell.length_b   1.000
_cell.length_c   1.000
_cell.angle_alpha   90.00
_cell.angle_beta   90.00
_cell.angle_gamma   90.00
#
_symmetry.space_group_name_H-M   'P 1'
#
loop_
_entity.id
_entity.type
_entity.pdbx_description
1 polymer ?
#
loop_
_entity_poly.entity_id
_entity_poly.type
_entity_poly.pdbx_seq_one_letter_code
_entity_poly.pdbx_strand_id
1 'polypeptide(L)'
;PKAKAGSKPLSFAQIAKIPRPGAQTIGGAAFLPDGSHVLYLRSAEYGSLSRQLYATCVATGETRPLACTPPGTGEEDNLSLEEKLRRERARIMNTGVTSFKVAGPVGSPGRILVPLGGALYVREGIAPDAEMQRVFDPQAAPLGPGPVLDPQISEDGSVICFVWRDELYCVPADGSA
;
A
#
# COMPACT_ATOMS: atom_id res chain seq x y z
N PRO A 1 25.61 25.22 29.51
CA PRO A 1 25.20 23.99 28.80
C PRO A 1 26.08 23.73 27.56
N LYS A 2 27.04 22.81 27.66
CA LYS A 2 27.93 22.45 26.54
C LYS A 2 27.14 21.67 25.49
N ALA A 3 27.17 22.14 24.24
CA ALA A 3 26.61 21.43 23.09
C ALA A 3 27.28 20.05 22.95
N LYS A 4 26.48 19.00 22.79
CA LYS A 4 26.97 17.64 22.50
C LYS A 4 27.77 17.68 21.19
N ALA A 5 29.03 17.27 21.24
CA ALA A 5 29.85 17.05 20.05
C ALA A 5 29.17 16.00 19.17
N GLY A 6 28.67 16.43 18.00
CA GLY A 6 28.04 15.54 17.01
C GLY A 6 26.78 16.10 16.32
N SER A 7 26.13 17.15 16.83
CA SER A 7 24.92 17.69 16.18
C SER A 7 25.28 18.74 15.10
N LYS A 8 25.35 18.33 13.83
CA LYS A 8 25.33 19.31 12.73
C LYS A 8 23.95 19.98 12.67
N PRO A 9 23.87 21.32 12.51
CA PRO A 9 22.59 22.00 12.31
C PRO A 9 21.96 21.57 10.98
N LEU A 10 20.62 21.54 10.93
CA LEU A 10 19.88 21.24 9.69
C LEU A 10 20.17 22.31 8.64
N SER A 11 20.49 21.91 7.41
CA SER A 11 20.70 22.84 6.30
C SER A 11 19.36 23.29 5.68
N PHE A 12 19.35 24.45 5.01
CA PHE A 12 18.18 24.90 4.26
C PHE A 12 17.72 23.88 3.21
N ALA A 13 18.67 23.18 2.56
CA ALA A 13 18.36 22.10 1.64
C ALA A 13 17.66 20.91 2.33
N GLN A 14 18.04 20.57 3.57
CA GLN A 14 17.36 19.55 4.36
C GLN A 14 15.96 19.98 4.81
N ILE A 15 15.77 21.27 5.10
CA ILE A 15 14.45 21.84 5.45
C ILE A 15 13.50 21.84 4.24
N ALA A 16 14.02 22.14 3.05
CA ALA A 16 13.26 22.18 1.81
C ALA A 16 12.95 20.78 1.24
N LYS A 17 13.65 19.72 1.68
CA LYS A 17 13.42 18.35 1.20
C LYS A 17 12.07 17.82 1.72
N ILE A 18 11.29 17.24 0.82
CA ILE A 18 10.04 16.55 1.13
C ILE A 18 10.23 15.05 0.94
N PRO A 19 9.85 14.19 1.92
CA PRO A 19 9.39 14.56 3.26
C PRO A 19 10.54 15.06 4.14
N ARG A 20 10.19 15.86 5.16
CA ARG A 20 11.17 16.47 6.07
C ARG A 20 11.97 15.40 6.82
N PRO A 21 13.21 15.70 7.22
CA PRO A 21 13.98 14.84 8.11
C PRO A 21 13.17 14.45 9.36
N GLY A 22 13.10 13.16 9.66
CA GLY A 22 12.35 12.62 10.80
C GLY A 22 10.83 12.56 10.63
N ALA A 23 10.26 13.06 9.53
CA ALA A 23 8.82 12.98 9.25
C ALA A 23 8.42 11.72 8.48
N GLN A 24 9.38 10.86 8.12
CA GLN A 24 9.11 9.55 7.55
C GLN A 24 8.79 8.55 8.67
N THR A 25 7.51 8.32 8.87
CA THR A 25 6.98 7.33 9.83
C THR A 25 6.30 6.17 9.08
N ILE A 26 6.00 5.11 9.81
CA ILE A 26 5.15 4.02 9.32
C ILE A 26 3.70 4.50 9.20
N GLY A 27 2.98 3.98 8.21
CA GLY A 27 1.56 4.27 8.00
C GLY A 27 0.73 2.99 7.88
N GLY A 28 -0.55 3.08 8.25
CA GLY A 28 -1.53 2.01 8.03
C GLY A 28 -1.17 0.69 8.71
N ALA A 29 -0.67 0.69 9.94
CA ALA A 29 -0.28 -0.56 10.59
C ALA A 29 -1.50 -1.47 10.89
N ALA A 30 -1.38 -2.76 10.61
CA ALA A 30 -2.41 -3.77 10.88
C ALA A 30 -1.76 -5.12 11.22
N PHE A 31 -2.41 -5.91 12.09
CA PHE A 31 -2.01 -7.29 12.35
C PHE A 31 -2.65 -8.23 11.33
N LEU A 32 -1.99 -9.36 11.06
CA LEU A 32 -2.66 -10.50 10.45
C LEU A 32 -3.68 -11.11 11.43
N PRO A 33 -4.72 -11.82 10.93
CA PRO A 33 -5.75 -12.42 11.79
C PRO A 33 -5.20 -13.49 12.75
N ASP A 34 -4.07 -14.12 12.42
CA ASP A 34 -3.33 -15.06 13.26
C ASP A 34 -2.41 -14.38 14.29
N GLY A 35 -2.24 -13.05 14.21
CA GLY A 35 -1.35 -12.28 15.07
C GLY A 35 0.15 -12.53 14.84
N SER A 36 0.53 -13.30 13.81
CA SER A 36 1.93 -13.70 13.60
C SER A 36 2.81 -12.54 13.09
N HIS A 37 2.21 -11.60 12.35
CA HIS A 37 2.91 -10.48 11.72
C HIS A 37 2.14 -9.16 11.87
N VAL A 38 2.90 -8.07 11.91
CA VAL A 38 2.40 -6.70 11.71
C VAL A 38 2.79 -6.24 10.32
N LEU A 39 1.81 -5.75 9.57
CA LEU A 39 1.97 -5.15 8.26
C LEU A 39 1.91 -3.63 8.39
N TYR A 40 2.72 -2.92 7.60
CA TYR A 40 2.70 -1.46 7.57
C TYR A 40 3.36 -0.92 6.30
N LEU A 41 3.01 0.31 5.95
CA LEU A 41 3.62 1.05 4.85
C LEU A 41 4.81 1.86 5.36
N ARG A 42 5.94 1.78 4.65
CA ARG A 42 7.14 2.58 4.94
C ARG A 42 7.82 2.97 3.62
N SER A 43 8.48 4.12 3.60
CA SER A 43 9.34 4.51 2.49
C SER A 43 10.48 3.50 2.32
N ALA A 44 10.77 3.10 1.08
CA ALA A 44 11.85 2.15 0.79
C ALA A 44 13.24 2.73 1.12
N GLU A 45 13.39 4.04 0.88
CA GLU A 45 14.62 4.78 1.12
C GLU A 45 14.36 6.07 1.87
N TYR A 46 15.35 6.51 2.65
CA TYR A 46 15.26 7.75 3.39
C TYR A 46 15.12 8.97 2.46
N GLY A 47 14.06 9.73 2.67
CA GLY A 47 13.73 10.89 1.83
C GLY A 47 12.99 10.54 0.54
N SER A 48 12.64 9.26 0.30
CA SER A 48 11.78 8.86 -0.81
C SER A 48 10.29 8.95 -0.46
N LEU A 49 9.49 9.39 -1.44
CA LEU A 49 8.02 9.38 -1.35
C LEU A 49 7.42 8.02 -1.74
N SER A 50 8.21 7.13 -2.35
CA SER A 50 7.79 5.79 -2.73
C SER A 50 7.69 4.89 -1.50
N ARG A 51 6.48 4.40 -1.23
CA ARG A 51 6.18 3.49 -0.13
C ARG A 51 6.03 2.05 -0.62
N GLN A 52 6.46 1.14 0.24
CA GLN A 52 6.30 -0.30 0.09
C GLN A 52 5.55 -0.85 1.31
N LEU A 53 4.93 -2.02 1.12
CA LEU A 53 4.32 -2.77 2.20
C LEU A 53 5.36 -3.71 2.82
N TYR A 54 5.58 -3.57 4.11
CA TYR A 54 6.46 -4.42 4.90
C TYR A 54 5.66 -5.33 5.82
N ALA A 55 6.22 -6.49 6.13
CA ALA A 55 5.76 -7.39 7.17
C ALA A 55 6.88 -7.60 8.19
N THR A 56 6.54 -7.51 9.47
CA THR A 56 7.46 -7.80 10.58
C THR A 56 6.90 -8.96 11.39
N CYS A 57 7.69 -10.01 11.57
CA CYS A 57 7.34 -11.15 12.44
C CYS A 57 7.31 -10.69 13.90
N VAL A 58 6.20 -10.96 14.59
CA VAL A 58 6.02 -10.53 15.99
C VAL A 58 6.96 -11.27 16.93
N ALA A 59 7.27 -12.54 16.64
CA ALA A 59 8.12 -13.36 17.50
C ALA A 59 9.61 -13.02 17.37
N THR A 60 10.10 -12.76 16.15
CA THR A 60 11.54 -12.58 15.87
C THR A 60 11.94 -11.13 15.65
N GLY A 61 10.99 -10.24 15.34
CA GLY A 61 11.27 -8.85 14.93
C GLY A 61 11.84 -8.73 13.52
N GLU A 62 12.01 -9.84 12.79
CA GLU A 62 12.51 -9.83 11.42
C GLU A 62 11.52 -9.13 10.49
N THR A 63 12.05 -8.28 9.61
CA THR A 63 11.26 -7.44 8.71
C THR A 63 11.64 -7.73 7.27
N ARG A 64 10.63 -7.90 6.40
CA ARG A 64 10.81 -8.08 4.96
C ARG A 64 9.78 -7.30 4.15
N PRO A 65 10.11 -6.88 2.92
CA PRO A 65 9.11 -6.35 2.01
C PRO A 65 8.12 -7.46 1.58
N LEU A 66 6.85 -7.10 1.42
CA LEU A 66 5.77 -7.99 1.00
C LEU A 66 5.25 -7.64 -0.40
N ALA A 67 5.03 -6.35 -0.64
CA ALA A 67 4.65 -5.83 -1.95
C ALA A 67 5.49 -4.59 -2.23
N CYS A 68 6.21 -4.65 -3.35
CA CYS A 68 6.94 -3.54 -3.92
C CYS A 68 6.22 -3.11 -5.19
N THR A 69 6.21 -1.82 -5.46
CA THR A 69 5.80 -1.29 -6.75
C THR A 69 6.72 -1.85 -7.85
N PRO A 70 6.22 -2.59 -8.85
CA PRO A 70 7.01 -2.91 -10.04
C PRO A 70 7.54 -1.62 -10.70
N PRO A 71 8.77 -1.61 -11.23
CA PRO A 71 9.27 -0.47 -12.01
C PRO A 71 8.26 -0.08 -13.11
N GLY A 72 7.94 1.22 -13.23
CA GLY A 72 6.99 1.75 -14.24
C GLY A 72 5.50 1.72 -13.85
N THR A 73 5.13 1.20 -12.67
CA THR A 73 3.74 1.25 -12.17
C THR A 73 3.60 2.28 -11.06
N GLY A 74 2.55 3.11 -11.06
CA GLY A 74 2.28 4.06 -9.96
C GLY A 74 3.25 5.26 -9.84
N GLU A 75 4.04 5.55 -10.88
CA GLU A 75 4.74 6.82 -11.06
C GLU A 75 3.71 7.94 -11.31
N GLU A 76 4.01 9.18 -10.89
CA GLU A 76 3.05 10.30 -10.92
C GLU A 76 2.48 10.59 -12.33
N ASP A 77 3.24 10.26 -13.37
CA ASP A 77 2.87 10.45 -14.77
C ASP A 77 1.77 9.48 -15.24
N ASN A 78 1.62 8.32 -14.58
CA ASN A 78 0.65 7.27 -14.96
C ASN A 78 -0.68 7.35 -14.18
N LEU A 79 -0.89 8.39 -13.38
CA LEU A 79 -2.11 8.54 -12.57
C LEU A 79 -3.22 9.24 -13.36
N SER A 80 -4.45 8.72 -13.27
CA SER A 80 -5.63 9.36 -13.85
C SER A 80 -5.94 10.71 -13.19
N LEU A 81 -6.66 11.59 -13.90
CA LEU A 81 -7.06 12.92 -13.41
C LEU A 81 -7.83 12.83 -12.07
N GLU A 82 -8.74 11.88 -11.96
CA GLU A 82 -9.56 11.67 -10.75
C GLU A 82 -8.72 11.18 -9.55
N GLU A 83 -7.73 10.31 -9.78
CA GLU A 83 -6.80 9.90 -8.73
C GLU A 83 -5.87 11.05 -8.32
N LYS A 84 -5.44 11.90 -9.26
CA LYS A 84 -4.72 13.14 -8.95
C LYS A 84 -5.57 14.10 -8.10
N LEU A 85 -6.83 14.32 -8.46
CA LEU A 85 -7.76 15.18 -7.70
C LEU A 85 -8.07 14.61 -6.31
N ARG A 86 -8.21 13.29 -6.16
CA ARG A 86 -8.34 12.64 -4.85
C ARG A 86 -7.09 12.85 -4.01
N ARG A 87 -5.90 12.64 -4.60
CA ARG A 87 -4.60 12.84 -3.92
C ARG A 87 -4.40 14.27 -3.48
N GLU A 88 -4.79 15.24 -4.31
CA GLU A 88 -4.72 16.67 -4.00
C GLU A 88 -5.63 17.01 -2.80
N ARG A 89 -6.87 16.50 -2.80
CA ARG A 89 -7.81 16.66 -1.67
C ARG A 89 -7.32 15.96 -0.40
N ALA A 90 -6.68 14.81 -0.52
CA ALA A 90 -6.17 14.02 0.59
C ALA A 90 -4.75 14.41 1.05
N ARG A 91 -4.09 15.35 0.35
CA ARG A 91 -2.67 15.73 0.53
C ARG A 91 -1.69 14.54 0.49
N ILE A 92 -2.00 13.52 -0.32
CA ILE A 92 -1.17 12.31 -0.45
C ILE A 92 -0.17 12.51 -1.59
N MET A 93 1.07 12.85 -1.25
CA MET A 93 2.21 13.02 -2.17
C MET A 93 3.01 11.71 -2.38
N ASN A 94 2.55 10.60 -1.80
CA ASN A 94 3.27 9.33 -1.80
C ASN A 94 2.94 8.48 -3.03
N THR A 95 3.97 7.93 -3.67
CA THR A 95 3.87 6.99 -4.80
C THR A 95 4.05 5.54 -4.31
N GLY A 96 3.75 4.57 -5.17
CA GLY A 96 3.79 3.15 -4.83
C GLY A 96 2.57 2.66 -4.04
N VAL A 97 2.78 1.79 -3.03
CA VAL A 97 1.69 1.25 -2.21
C VAL A 97 1.24 2.31 -1.20
N THR A 98 0.06 2.88 -1.42
CA THR A 98 -0.48 3.96 -0.58
C THR A 98 -1.50 3.50 0.46
N SER A 99 -2.10 2.33 0.26
CA SER A 99 -3.04 1.71 1.17
C SER A 99 -2.99 0.18 1.04
N PHE A 100 -3.47 -0.51 2.06
CA PHE A 100 -3.73 -1.94 2.01
C PHE A 100 -4.85 -2.27 3.01
N LYS A 101 -5.43 -3.46 2.89
CA LYS A 101 -6.40 -4.02 3.84
C LYS A 101 -6.05 -5.47 4.14
N VAL A 102 -6.39 -5.90 5.35
CA VAL A 102 -6.25 -7.29 5.80
C VAL A 102 -7.64 -7.76 6.21
N ALA A 103 -8.01 -8.95 5.78
CA ALA A 103 -9.25 -9.61 6.16
C ALA A 103 -9.03 -11.12 6.32
N GLY A 104 -10.02 -11.82 6.86
CA GLY A 104 -10.00 -13.25 7.06
C GLY A 104 -10.40 -13.61 8.50
N PRO A 105 -10.89 -14.84 8.71
CA PRO A 105 -11.26 -15.33 10.04
C PRO A 105 -10.11 -15.22 11.04
N VAL A 106 -10.44 -15.02 12.32
CA VAL A 106 -9.46 -15.02 13.42
C VAL A 106 -8.66 -16.34 13.39
N GLY A 107 -7.34 -16.24 13.48
CA GLY A 107 -6.44 -17.39 13.39
C GLY A 107 -6.09 -17.85 11.96
N SER A 108 -6.67 -17.25 10.92
CA SER A 108 -6.29 -17.53 9.53
C SER A 108 -5.00 -16.79 9.13
N PRO A 109 -4.30 -17.25 8.08
CA PRO A 109 -3.17 -16.52 7.48
C PRO A 109 -3.53 -15.11 7.02
N GLY A 110 -4.81 -14.86 6.75
CA GLY A 110 -5.36 -13.60 6.31
C GLY A 110 -5.11 -13.32 4.83
N ARG A 111 -6.03 -12.55 4.24
CA ARG A 111 -5.97 -12.08 2.87
C ARG A 111 -5.65 -10.59 2.84
N ILE A 112 -4.67 -10.23 2.03
CA ILE A 112 -4.08 -8.90 1.98
C ILE A 112 -4.42 -8.27 0.63
N LEU A 113 -5.28 -7.26 0.65
CA LEU A 113 -5.66 -6.47 -0.52
C LEU A 113 -4.71 -5.28 -0.66
N VAL A 114 -4.11 -5.13 -1.85
CA VAL A 114 -3.17 -4.07 -2.18
C VAL A 114 -3.57 -3.41 -3.51
N PRO A 115 -4.13 -2.19 -3.46
CA PRO A 115 -4.34 -1.37 -4.66
C PRO A 115 -2.99 -0.83 -5.17
N LEU A 116 -2.62 -1.17 -6.40
CA LEU A 116 -1.31 -0.85 -6.96
C LEU A 116 -1.40 -0.63 -8.47
N GLY A 117 -0.78 0.46 -8.96
CA GLY A 117 -0.71 0.73 -10.40
C GLY A 117 -2.07 0.91 -11.09
N GLY A 118 -3.13 1.23 -10.35
CA GLY A 118 -4.50 1.33 -10.87
C GLY A 118 -5.27 0.00 -10.94
N ALA A 119 -4.63 -1.12 -10.59
CA ALA A 119 -5.24 -2.44 -10.50
C ALA A 119 -5.37 -2.89 -9.03
N LEU A 120 -6.14 -3.95 -8.81
CA LEU A 120 -6.31 -4.57 -7.50
C LEU A 120 -5.55 -5.90 -7.45
N TYR A 121 -4.75 -6.05 -6.40
CA TYR A 121 -4.00 -7.27 -6.13
C TYR A 121 -4.36 -7.84 -4.77
N VAL A 122 -4.31 -9.15 -4.66
CA VAL A 122 -4.55 -9.91 -3.45
C VAL A 122 -3.39 -10.86 -3.20
N ARG A 123 -3.03 -11.05 -1.94
CA ARG A 123 -2.12 -12.10 -1.50
C ARG A 123 -2.66 -12.81 -0.28
N GLU A 124 -2.51 -14.12 -0.25
CA GLU A 124 -2.85 -14.94 0.92
C GLU A 124 -1.62 -15.06 1.84
N GLY A 125 -1.75 -14.59 3.07
CA GLY A 125 -0.74 -14.65 4.11
C GLY A 125 0.63 -14.09 3.74
N ILE A 126 1.64 -14.60 4.46
CA ILE A 126 3.04 -14.12 4.41
C ILE A 126 4.03 -15.23 4.09
N ALA A 127 3.57 -16.34 3.52
CA ALA A 127 4.49 -17.38 3.04
C ALA A 127 5.40 -16.79 1.94
N PRO A 128 6.70 -17.12 1.87
CA PRO A 128 7.63 -16.54 0.88
C PRO A 128 7.22 -16.78 -0.57
N ASP A 129 6.63 -17.94 -0.83
CA ASP A 129 6.11 -18.42 -2.11
C ASP A 129 4.71 -17.89 -2.46
N ALA A 130 4.00 -17.25 -1.52
CA ALA A 130 2.73 -16.62 -1.82
C ALA A 130 2.92 -15.49 -2.84
N GLU A 131 2.16 -15.53 -3.93
CA GLU A 131 2.22 -14.53 -4.99
C GLU A 131 1.15 -13.44 -4.80
N MET A 132 1.39 -12.27 -5.40
CA MET A 132 0.36 -11.23 -5.53
C MET A 132 -0.47 -11.57 -6.78
N GLN A 133 -1.71 -12.00 -6.57
CA GLN A 133 -2.65 -12.27 -7.65
C GLN A 133 -3.39 -10.99 -8.03
N ARG A 134 -3.41 -10.66 -9.32
CA ARG A 134 -4.21 -9.55 -9.84
C ARG A 134 -5.66 -10.01 -9.98
N VAL A 135 -6.57 -9.40 -9.24
CA VAL A 135 -8.01 -9.77 -9.22
C VAL A 135 -8.87 -8.83 -10.05
N PHE A 136 -8.40 -7.62 -10.32
CA PHE A 136 -9.08 -6.69 -11.21
C PHE A 136 -8.08 -5.76 -11.89
N ASP A 137 -8.24 -5.56 -13.19
CA ASP A 137 -7.44 -4.63 -14.00
C ASP A 137 -8.35 -3.81 -14.91
N PRO A 138 -8.52 -2.49 -14.68
CA PRO A 138 -9.38 -1.65 -15.52
C PRO A 138 -8.86 -1.53 -16.96
N GLN A 139 -7.58 -1.79 -17.24
CA GLN A 139 -7.05 -1.75 -18.61
C GLN A 139 -7.52 -2.93 -19.46
N ALA A 140 -7.80 -4.07 -18.81
CA ALA A 140 -8.29 -5.29 -19.47
C ALA A 140 -9.81 -5.47 -19.33
N ALA A 141 -10.47 -4.60 -18.56
CA ALA A 141 -11.89 -4.72 -18.26
C ALA A 141 -12.80 -4.23 -19.41
N PRO A 142 -14.03 -4.77 -19.55
CA PRO A 142 -14.90 -4.50 -20.71
C PRO A 142 -15.25 -3.04 -20.98
N LEU A 143 -15.33 -2.22 -19.92
CA LEU A 143 -15.69 -0.80 -20.04
C LEU A 143 -14.46 0.11 -20.25
N GLY A 144 -13.28 -0.47 -20.41
CA GLY A 144 -12.03 0.23 -20.68
C GLY A 144 -11.43 0.92 -19.44
N PRO A 145 -10.34 1.69 -19.62
CA PRO A 145 -9.60 2.27 -18.51
C PRO A 145 -10.46 3.20 -17.64
N GLY A 146 -10.16 3.22 -16.35
CA GLY A 146 -10.79 4.10 -15.37
C GLY A 146 -10.20 3.88 -13.98
N PRO A 147 -10.32 4.84 -13.06
CA PRO A 147 -9.78 4.68 -11.72
C PRO A 147 -10.60 3.68 -10.91
N VAL A 148 -9.90 2.83 -10.16
CA VAL A 148 -10.49 1.99 -9.13
C VAL A 148 -10.42 2.73 -7.80
N LEU A 149 -11.58 3.05 -7.26
CA LEU A 149 -11.74 3.91 -6.08
C LEU A 149 -12.22 3.10 -4.88
N ASP A 150 -11.70 3.47 -3.72
CA ASP A 150 -12.05 2.93 -2.39
C ASP A 150 -12.25 1.40 -2.31
N PRO A 151 -11.25 0.60 -2.71
CA PRO A 151 -11.39 -0.85 -2.65
C PRO A 151 -11.41 -1.34 -1.20
N GLN A 152 -12.45 -2.08 -0.86
CA GLN A 152 -12.66 -2.73 0.43
C GLN A 152 -12.75 -4.24 0.23
N ILE A 153 -12.26 -5.00 1.20
CA ILE A 153 -12.38 -6.45 1.25
C ILE A 153 -13.35 -6.83 2.38
N SER A 154 -14.22 -7.80 2.13
CA SER A 154 -15.15 -8.33 3.13
C SER A 154 -14.40 -8.93 4.31
N GLU A 155 -15.02 -8.95 5.50
CA GLU A 155 -14.36 -9.41 6.73
C GLU A 155 -13.91 -10.87 6.68
N ASP A 156 -14.67 -11.72 6.00
CA ASP A 156 -14.34 -13.12 5.72
C ASP A 156 -13.26 -13.29 4.63
N GLY A 157 -12.90 -12.21 3.94
CA GLY A 157 -11.93 -12.18 2.86
C GLY A 157 -12.44 -12.67 1.51
N SER A 158 -13.73 -12.99 1.35
CA SER A 158 -14.23 -13.64 0.12
C SER A 158 -14.45 -12.69 -1.06
N VAL A 159 -14.84 -11.45 -0.81
CA VAL A 159 -15.27 -10.49 -1.84
C VAL A 159 -14.54 -9.17 -1.69
N ILE A 160 -14.17 -8.56 -2.81
CA ILE A 160 -13.65 -7.19 -2.86
C ILE A 160 -14.68 -6.32 -3.57
N CYS A 161 -15.08 -5.22 -2.93
CA CYS A 161 -15.96 -4.22 -3.52
C CYS A 161 -15.25 -2.88 -3.67
N PHE A 162 -15.52 -2.18 -4.77
CA PHE A 162 -14.86 -0.94 -5.15
C PHE A 162 -15.75 -0.13 -6.09
N VAL A 163 -15.46 1.15 -6.23
CA VAL A 163 -16.12 2.02 -7.20
C VAL A 163 -15.27 2.11 -8.46
N TRP A 164 -15.88 1.92 -9.62
CA TRP A 164 -15.25 2.07 -10.93
C TRP A 164 -16.30 2.57 -11.91
N ARG A 165 -15.97 3.57 -12.75
CA ARG A 165 -16.91 4.14 -13.74
C ARG A 165 -18.25 4.59 -13.11
N ASP A 166 -18.15 5.27 -11.97
CA ASP A 166 -19.28 5.80 -11.19
C ASP A 166 -20.29 4.75 -10.67
N GLU A 167 -19.93 3.47 -10.73
CA GLU A 167 -20.77 2.36 -10.30
C GLU A 167 -20.03 1.47 -9.28
N LEU A 168 -20.80 0.72 -8.48
CA LEU A 168 -20.26 -0.23 -7.51
C LEU A 168 -20.01 -1.58 -8.17
N TYR A 169 -18.79 -2.10 -8.05
CA TYR A 169 -18.40 -3.42 -8.52
C TYR A 169 -17.94 -4.27 -7.36
N CYS A 170 -18.16 -5.59 -7.48
CA CYS A 170 -17.58 -6.57 -6.57
C CYS A 170 -16.99 -7.73 -7.37
N VAL A 171 -15.84 -8.24 -6.94
CA VAL A 171 -15.14 -9.38 -7.55
C VAL A 171 -14.77 -10.40 -6.47
N PRO A 172 -14.70 -11.70 -6.80
CA PRO A 172 -14.11 -12.69 -5.91
C PRO A 172 -12.66 -12.34 -5.59
N ALA A 173 -12.32 -12.43 -4.31
CA ALA A 173 -10.98 -12.10 -3.85
C ALA A 173 -9.95 -13.24 -4.09
N ASP A 174 -10.42 -14.42 -4.51
CA ASP A 174 -9.60 -15.53 -5.00
C ASP A 174 -9.29 -15.45 -6.51
N GLY A 175 -9.81 -14.41 -7.19
CA GLY A 175 -9.60 -14.15 -8.61
C GLY A 175 -10.28 -15.13 -9.56
N SER A 176 -11.35 -15.80 -9.13
CA SER A 176 -12.20 -16.68 -9.95
C SER A 176 -13.16 -15.95 -10.92
N ALA A 177 -12.88 -14.68 -11.27
CA ALA A 177 -13.73 -13.82 -12.08
C ALA A 177 -13.75 -14.19 -13.59
#